data_AF-A0A060C057-F1
#
_entry.id   AF-A0A060C057-F1
#
_cell.length_a   1.000
_cell.length_b   1.000
_cell.length_c   1.000
_cell.angle_alpha   90.00
_cell.angle_beta   90.00
_cell.angle_gamma   90.00
#
_symmetry.space_group_name_H-M   'P 1'
#
loop_
_entity.id
_entity.type
_entity.pdbx_description
1 polymer ?
#
loop_
_entity_poly.entity_id
_entity_poly.type
_entity_poly.pdbx_seq_one_letter_code
_entity_poly.pdbx_strand_id
1 'polypeptide(L)'
;MRELIKNENFKIIDCHNAVIGVYARLAAKKCNVNKVIYTPHGFFFYKSCPKKNLVFKYVEKFLSKYTDLLVTINKEDFRAAKQMPVRGKVIYVPGVGIDLTRIKSLPDCREKYCNEFNFSTKMKIFISVGELIP
;
A
#
# COMPACT_ATOMS: atom_id res chain seq x y z
N MET A 1 12.47 -6.16 -16.91
CA MET A 1 12.77 -5.12 -15.89
C MET A 1 14.24 -4.71 -15.86
N ARG A 2 15.22 -5.62 -15.70
CA ARG A 2 16.65 -5.24 -15.69
C ARG A 2 17.11 -4.58 -16.98
N GLU A 3 16.75 -5.15 -18.13
CA GLU A 3 17.05 -4.60 -19.44
C GLU A 3 16.44 -3.21 -19.60
N LEU A 4 15.15 -3.08 -19.28
CA LEU A 4 14.47 -1.79 -19.28
C LEU A 4 15.19 -0.74 -18.40
N ILE A 5 15.59 -1.10 -17.17
CA ILE A 5 16.33 -0.18 -16.29
C ILE A 5 17.66 0.26 -16.91
N LYS A 6 18.37 -0.65 -17.57
CA LYS A 6 19.65 -0.34 -18.21
C LYS A 6 19.48 0.51 -19.47
N ASN A 7 18.49 0.20 -20.28
CA ASN A 7 18.25 0.89 -21.55
C ASN A 7 17.73 2.31 -21.31
N GLU A 8 16.78 2.46 -20.37
CA GLU A 8 16.14 3.74 -20.06
C GLU A 8 16.91 4.58 -19.01
N ASN A 9 17.96 4.02 -18.40
CA ASN A 9 18.82 4.71 -17.42
C ASN A 9 18.05 5.36 -16.24
N PHE A 10 17.03 4.68 -15.72
CA PHE A 10 16.22 5.19 -14.62
C PHE A 10 17.08 5.56 -13.39
N LYS A 11 16.89 6.78 -12.89
CA LYS A 11 17.57 7.27 -11.67
C LYS A 11 16.81 6.92 -10.39
N ILE A 12 15.50 6.71 -10.50
CA ILE A 12 14.59 6.43 -9.39
C ILE A 12 13.66 5.29 -9.82
N ILE A 13 13.43 4.35 -8.93
CA ILE A 13 12.35 3.36 -9.05
C ILE A 13 11.38 3.60 -7.90
N ASP A 14 10.12 3.84 -8.23
CA ASP A 14 9.02 3.83 -7.28
C ASP A 14 8.16 2.61 -7.55
N CYS A 15 8.00 1.76 -6.54
CA CYS A 15 7.24 0.53 -6.66
C CYS A 15 6.17 0.40 -5.59
N HIS A 16 5.04 -0.10 -6.02
CA HIS A 16 3.87 -0.38 -5.21
C HIS A 16 3.62 -1.88 -5.21
N ASN A 17 2.89 -2.39 -4.20
CA ASN A 17 2.58 -3.82 -4.02
C ASN A 17 3.80 -4.68 -3.61
N ALA A 18 3.58 -5.64 -2.70
CA ALA A 18 4.61 -6.51 -2.14
C ALA A 18 5.35 -7.37 -3.17
N VAL A 19 4.64 -7.97 -4.13
CA VAL A 19 5.26 -8.87 -5.13
C VAL A 19 6.15 -8.07 -6.07
N ILE A 20 5.61 -6.97 -6.64
CA ILE A 20 6.36 -6.07 -7.51
C ILE A 20 7.53 -5.43 -6.75
N GLY A 21 7.31 -5.07 -5.48
CA GLY A 21 8.33 -4.51 -4.59
C GLY A 21 9.55 -5.42 -4.44
N VAL A 22 9.38 -6.74 -4.44
CA VAL A 22 10.50 -7.69 -4.44
C VAL A 22 11.30 -7.60 -5.73
N TYR A 23 10.65 -7.76 -6.88
CA TYR A 23 11.32 -7.75 -8.18
C TYR A 23 12.00 -6.41 -8.48
N ALA A 24 11.32 -5.30 -8.18
CA ALA A 24 11.79 -3.95 -8.41
C ALA A 24 13.04 -3.63 -7.59
N ARG A 25 13.03 -3.92 -6.28
CA ARG A 25 14.19 -3.68 -5.40
C ARG A 25 15.38 -4.55 -5.76
N LEU A 26 15.17 -5.81 -6.15
CA LEU A 26 16.24 -6.69 -6.61
C LEU A 26 16.83 -6.21 -7.94
N ALA A 27 15.99 -5.81 -8.89
CA ALA A 27 16.43 -5.28 -10.18
C ALA A 27 17.18 -3.95 -10.00
N ALA A 28 16.67 -3.06 -9.15
CA ALA A 28 17.32 -1.79 -8.78
C ALA A 28 18.72 -2.02 -8.21
N LYS A 29 18.85 -2.95 -7.26
CA LYS A 29 20.16 -3.32 -6.70
C LYS A 29 21.10 -3.88 -7.76
N LYS A 30 20.62 -4.77 -8.63
CA LYS A 30 21.46 -5.42 -9.65
C LYS A 30 21.87 -4.47 -10.80
N CYS A 31 21.15 -3.36 -10.98
CA CYS A 31 21.45 -2.32 -11.95
C CYS A 31 22.01 -1.04 -11.32
N ASN A 32 22.36 -1.05 -10.02
CA ASN A 32 22.89 0.12 -9.29
C ASN A 32 22.03 1.38 -9.41
N VAL A 33 20.70 1.24 -9.34
CA VAL A 33 19.80 2.40 -9.33
C VAL A 33 19.96 3.17 -8.02
N ASN A 34 20.12 4.49 -8.14
CA ASN A 34 20.49 5.37 -7.04
C ASN A 34 19.39 5.50 -5.98
N LYS A 35 18.13 5.56 -6.39
CA LYS A 35 16.99 5.73 -5.47
C LYS A 35 15.89 4.72 -5.69
N VAL A 36 15.42 4.13 -4.59
CA VAL A 36 14.30 3.19 -4.56
C VAL A 36 13.29 3.62 -3.50
N ILE A 37 12.08 3.90 -3.96
CA ILE A 37 10.89 4.19 -3.17
C ILE A 37 10.00 2.95 -3.22
N TYR A 38 9.47 2.54 -2.08
CA TYR A 38 8.60 1.38 -1.99
C TYR A 38 7.40 1.66 -1.09
N THR A 39 6.21 1.42 -1.63
CA THR A 39 4.92 1.57 -0.94
C THR A 39 4.19 0.22 -0.88
N PRO A 40 4.35 -0.57 0.19
CA PRO A 40 3.48 -1.73 0.44
C PRO A 40 2.02 -1.29 0.65
N HIS A 41 1.09 -1.98 -0.01
CA HIS A 41 -0.35 -1.85 0.26
C HIS A 41 -0.81 -2.76 1.41
N GLY A 42 0.09 -3.04 2.36
CA GLY A 42 -0.04 -4.12 3.32
C GLY A 42 1.15 -5.06 3.23
N PHE A 43 1.84 -5.30 4.34
CA PHE A 43 2.77 -6.42 4.40
C PHE A 43 2.03 -7.74 4.46
N PHE A 44 2.57 -8.77 3.81
CA PHE A 44 2.01 -10.13 3.93
C PHE A 44 2.17 -10.73 5.33
N PHE A 45 3.06 -10.16 6.16
CA PHE A 45 3.18 -10.51 7.56
C PHE A 45 2.51 -9.42 8.42
N TYR A 46 1.60 -9.84 9.29
CA TYR A 46 0.85 -8.98 10.21
C TYR A 46 0.54 -9.78 11.49
N LYS A 47 0.04 -9.13 12.54
CA LYS A 47 -0.08 -9.69 13.89
C LYS A 47 -0.79 -11.05 13.94
N SER A 48 -1.79 -11.25 13.08
CA SER A 48 -2.61 -12.47 13.02
C SER A 48 -2.41 -13.26 11.72
N CYS A 49 -1.30 -13.04 11.01
CA CYS A 49 -1.03 -13.76 9.76
C CYS A 49 -0.70 -15.24 10.01
N PRO A 50 -1.00 -16.15 9.07
CA PRO A 50 -0.53 -17.53 9.14
C PRO A 50 1.00 -17.60 9.33
N LYS A 51 1.51 -18.53 10.15
CA LYS A 51 2.96 -18.64 10.46
C LYS A 51 3.84 -18.72 9.21
N LYS A 52 3.35 -19.33 8.12
CA LYS A 52 4.05 -19.40 6.82
C LYS A 52 4.39 -18.01 6.26
N ASN A 53 3.60 -16.98 6.57
CA ASN A 53 3.81 -15.62 6.09
C ASN A 53 4.98 -14.92 6.79
N LEU A 54 5.51 -15.46 7.89
CA LEU A 54 6.70 -14.90 8.54
C LEU A 54 7.93 -14.91 7.62
N VAL A 55 7.95 -15.76 6.58
CA VAL A 55 8.98 -15.69 5.52
C VAL A 55 9.04 -14.30 4.88
N PHE A 56 7.89 -13.67 4.67
CA PHE A 56 7.81 -12.33 4.06
C PHE A 56 8.40 -11.27 4.97
N LYS A 57 8.39 -11.46 6.30
CA LYS A 57 9.07 -10.57 7.24
C LYS A 57 10.58 -10.54 6.99
N TYR A 58 11.18 -11.71 6.74
CA TYR A 58 12.61 -11.81 6.45
C TYR A 58 12.94 -11.25 5.07
N VAL A 59 12.10 -11.52 4.06
CA VAL A 59 12.24 -10.95 2.71
C VAL A 59 12.20 -9.42 2.77
N GLU A 60 11.19 -8.85 3.44
CA GLU A 60 11.04 -7.41 3.58
C GLU A 60 12.19 -6.80 4.39
N LYS A 61 12.61 -7.44 5.48
CA LYS A 61 13.78 -7.00 6.26
C LYS A 61 15.06 -7.00 5.42
N PHE A 62 15.27 -8.01 4.56
CA PHE A 62 16.43 -8.06 3.67
C PHE A 62 16.40 -6.94 2.62
N LEU A 63 15.26 -6.74 1.97
CA LEU A 63 15.11 -5.75 0.90
C LEU A 63 15.00 -4.31 1.41
N SER A 64 14.65 -4.11 2.67
CA SER A 64 14.64 -2.80 3.33
C SER A 64 16.00 -2.09 3.23
N LYS A 65 17.11 -2.87 3.26
CA LYS A 65 18.49 -2.38 3.09
C LYS A 65 18.76 -1.79 1.70
N TYR A 66 17.84 -1.96 0.76
CA TYR A 66 17.92 -1.44 -0.60
C TYR A 66 16.83 -0.40 -0.89
N THR A 67 16.13 0.07 0.15
CA THR A 67 15.00 1.00 0.04
C THR A 67 15.38 2.34 0.68
N ASP A 68 15.40 3.42 -0.11
CA ASP A 68 15.71 4.77 0.38
C ASP A 68 14.51 5.46 1.02
N LEU A 69 13.31 5.11 0.57
CA LEU A 69 12.07 5.60 1.16
C LEU A 69 11.06 4.47 1.20
N LEU A 70 10.67 4.06 2.40
CA LEU A 70 9.63 3.07 2.62
C LEU A 70 8.37 3.77 3.14
N VAL A 71 7.34 3.83 2.30
CA VAL A 71 6.08 4.53 2.56
C VAL A 71 5.05 3.51 3.03
N THR A 72 4.53 3.69 4.24
CA THR A 72 3.51 2.78 4.79
C THR A 72 2.17 3.47 4.88
N ILE A 73 1.10 2.74 4.56
CA ILE A 73 -0.25 3.31 4.51
C ILE A 73 -1.10 3.06 5.77
N ASN A 74 -0.62 2.17 6.64
CA ASN A 74 -1.27 1.82 7.90
C ASN A 74 -0.25 1.81 9.07
N LYS A 75 -0.76 1.92 10.30
CA LYS A 75 0.07 2.02 11.52
C LYS A 75 0.80 0.72 11.87
N GLU A 76 0.26 -0.43 11.45
CA GLU A 76 0.87 -1.74 11.74
C GLU A 76 2.16 -1.93 10.94
N ASP A 77 2.08 -1.74 9.62
CA ASP A 77 3.23 -1.78 8.72
C ASP A 77 4.25 -0.72 9.09
N PHE A 78 3.81 0.49 9.46
CA PHE A 78 4.72 1.53 9.92
C PHE A 78 5.57 1.08 11.12
N ARG A 79 4.94 0.48 12.14
CA ARG A 79 5.64 -0.04 13.31
C ARG A 79 6.60 -1.17 12.95
N ALA A 80 6.20 -2.06 12.05
CA ALA A 80 7.05 -3.15 11.56
C ALA A 80 8.25 -2.61 10.78
N ALA A 81 8.02 -1.67 9.87
CA ALA A 81 9.03 -1.01 9.06
C ALA A 81 10.08 -0.27 9.89
N LYS A 82 9.67 0.39 10.97
CA LYS A 82 10.60 1.09 11.89
C LYS A 82 11.58 0.15 12.60
N GLN A 83 11.31 -1.15 12.64
CA GLN A 83 12.22 -2.17 13.20
C GLN A 83 13.14 -2.80 12.14
N MET A 84 13.01 -2.41 10.87
CA MET A 84 13.83 -2.91 9.78
C MET A 84 15.03 -1.99 9.52
N PRO A 85 16.17 -2.53 9.04
CA PRO A 85 17.34 -1.75 8.66
C PRO A 85 17.14 -1.09 7.28
N VAL A 86 16.15 -0.20 7.19
CA VAL A 86 15.84 0.55 5.97
C VAL A 86 17.02 1.46 5.63
N ARG A 87 17.46 1.46 4.37
CA ARG A 87 18.63 2.24 3.92
C ARG A 87 18.44 3.74 4.12
N GLY A 88 17.23 4.24 3.85
CA GLY A 88 16.88 5.63 4.11
C GLY A 88 15.79 5.77 5.16
N LYS A 89 14.65 6.36 4.78
CA LYS A 89 13.61 6.76 5.72
C LYS A 89 12.37 5.87 5.63
N VAL A 90 11.70 5.73 6.76
CA VAL A 90 10.35 5.15 6.85
C VAL A 90 9.38 6.29 7.12
N ILE A 91 8.35 6.41 6.30
CA ILE A 91 7.28 7.40 6.51
C ILE A 91 5.91 6.72 6.59
N TYR A 92 5.01 7.35 7.32
CA TYR A 92 3.62 6.95 7.43
C TYR A 92 2.76 7.97 6.69
N VAL A 93 1.95 7.49 5.75
CA VAL A 93 0.95 8.27 5.03
C VAL A 93 -0.41 7.59 5.28
N PRO A 94 -1.40 8.24 5.91
CA PRO A 94 -2.64 7.57 6.27
C PRO A 94 -3.50 7.27 5.02
N GLY A 95 -3.48 6.02 4.56
CA GLY A 95 -4.22 5.58 3.37
C GLY A 95 -3.62 6.09 2.04
N VAL A 96 -4.44 6.06 0.98
CA VAL A 96 -4.06 6.49 -0.39
C VAL A 96 -4.58 7.89 -0.76
N GLY A 97 -5.30 8.54 0.16
CA GLY A 97 -6.00 9.80 -0.10
C GLY A 97 -7.34 9.60 -0.81
N ILE A 98 -8.26 10.54 -0.60
CA ILE A 98 -9.54 10.65 -1.31
C ILE A 98 -9.77 12.12 -1.69
N ASP A 99 -10.40 12.35 -2.84
CA ASP A 99 -10.77 13.70 -3.26
C ASP A 99 -12.03 14.16 -2.50
N LEU A 100 -11.81 14.95 -1.45
CA LEU A 100 -12.88 15.50 -0.62
C LEU A 100 -13.74 16.52 -1.38
N THR A 101 -13.17 17.23 -2.36
CA THR A 101 -13.91 18.20 -3.17
C THR A 101 -14.93 17.48 -4.02
N ARG A 102 -14.50 16.41 -4.71
CA ARG A 102 -15.40 15.55 -5.48
C ARG A 102 -16.50 14.96 -4.61
N ILE A 103 -16.18 14.41 -3.45
CA ILE A 103 -17.18 13.79 -2.55
C ILE A 103 -18.20 14.82 -2.07
N LYS A 104 -17.75 16.01 -1.68
CA LYS A 104 -18.63 17.09 -1.22
C LYS A 104 -19.50 17.68 -2.34
N SER A 105 -19.05 17.61 -3.59
CA SER A 105 -19.83 18.05 -4.75
C SER A 105 -20.92 17.07 -5.20
N LEU A 106 -20.96 15.86 -4.64
CA LEU A 106 -21.99 14.88 -5.00
C LEU A 106 -23.37 15.37 -4.50
N PRO A 107 -24.42 15.28 -5.34
CA PRO A 107 -25.77 15.63 -4.91
C PRO A 107 -26.27 14.67 -3.83
N ASP A 108 -27.18 15.13 -2.98
CA ASP A 108 -27.88 14.26 -2.05
C ASP A 108 -28.61 13.16 -2.83
N CYS A 109 -28.33 11.92 -2.46
CA CYS A 109 -28.85 10.72 -3.11
C CYS A 109 -29.67 9.85 -2.16
N ARG A 110 -29.95 10.32 -0.93
CA ARG A 110 -30.64 9.52 0.09
C ARG A 110 -32.01 9.06 -0.38
N GLU A 111 -32.86 9.98 -0.86
CA GLU A 111 -34.22 9.66 -1.27
C GLU A 111 -34.23 8.66 -2.44
N LYS A 112 -33.36 8.88 -3.43
CA LYS A 112 -33.16 7.96 -4.56
C LYS A 112 -32.89 6.53 -4.09
N TYR A 113 -31.88 6.34 -3.23
CA TYR A 113 -31.50 5.00 -2.79
C TYR A 113 -32.48 4.42 -1.75
N CYS A 114 -33.13 5.24 -0.92
CA CYS A 114 -34.18 4.75 -0.03
C CYS A 114 -35.35 4.18 -0.84
N ASN A 115 -35.78 4.87 -1.89
CA ASN A 115 -36.83 4.39 -2.77
C ASN A 115 -36.41 3.11 -3.52
N GLU A 116 -35.16 3.05 -4.01
CA GLU A 116 -34.60 1.87 -4.69
C GLU A 116 -34.58 0.62 -3.79
N PHE A 117 -34.22 0.77 -2.52
CA PHE A 117 -34.15 -0.33 -1.55
C PHE A 117 -35.43 -0.52 -0.72
N ASN A 118 -36.52 0.21 -1.03
CA ASN A 118 -37.78 0.21 -0.27
C ASN A 118 -37.62 0.54 1.23
N PHE A 119 -36.70 1.46 1.55
CA PHE A 119 -36.48 1.96 2.90
C PHE A 119 -37.25 3.25 3.14
N SER A 120 -37.71 3.43 4.38
CA SER A 120 -38.22 4.75 4.82
C SER A 120 -37.09 5.77 4.87
N THR A 121 -37.31 6.96 4.29
CA THR A 121 -36.35 8.07 4.32
C THR A 121 -36.01 8.55 5.74
N LYS A 122 -36.83 8.23 6.75
CA LYS A 122 -36.62 8.56 8.16
C LYS A 122 -35.87 7.47 8.95
N MET A 123 -35.63 6.30 8.37
CA MET A 123 -34.96 5.18 9.04
C MET A 123 -33.46 5.45 9.24
N LYS A 124 -32.90 4.99 10.36
CA LYS A 124 -31.45 4.95 10.56
C LYS A 124 -30.87 3.78 9.74
N ILE A 125 -29.96 4.09 8.81
CA ILE A 125 -29.32 3.11 7.92
C ILE A 125 -27.87 2.93 8.39
N PHE A 126 -27.48 1.68 8.64
CA PHE A 126 -26.09 1.31 8.88
C PHE A 126 -25.53 0.71 7.60
N ILE A 127 -24.42 1.26 7.10
CA ILE A 127 -23.79 0.81 5.86
C ILE A 127 -22.40 0.25 6.20
N SER A 128 -22.14 -0.97 5.75
CA SER A 128 -20.80 -1.56 5.73
C SER A 128 -20.42 -1.81 4.28
N VAL A 129 -19.31 -1.23 3.83
CA VAL A 129 -18.78 -1.39 2.47
C VAL A 129 -17.41 -2.03 2.56
N GLY A 130 -17.26 -3.18 1.91
CA GLY A 130 -16.00 -3.91 1.83
C GLY A 130 -16.14 -5.08 0.88
N GLU A 131 -15.02 -5.55 0.34
CA GLU A 131 -14.99 -6.80 -0.41
C GLU A 131 -15.20 -7.97 0.55
N LEU A 132 -16.07 -8.90 0.18
CA LEU A 132 -16.27 -10.13 0.95
C LEU A 132 -15.20 -11.14 0.53
N ILE A 133 -14.13 -11.21 1.32
CA ILE A 133 -13.03 -12.16 1.12
C ILE A 133 -13.29 -13.37 2.04
N PRO A 134 -13.48 -14.60 1.50
CA PRO A 134 -13.69 -15.82 2.28
C PRO A 134 -12.53 -16.22 3.20
#